data_AF-A0A9E5QWZ4-F1
#
_entry.id   AF-A0A9E5QWZ4-F1
#
_cell.length_a   1.000
_cell.length_b   1.000
_cell.length_c   1.000
_cell.angle_alpha   90.00
_cell.angle_beta   90.00
_cell.angle_gamma   90.00
#
_symmetry.space_group_name_H-M   'P 1'
#
loop_
_entity.id
_entity.type
_entity.pdbx_description
1 polymer ?
#
loop_
_entity_poly.entity_id
_entity_poly.type
_entity_poly.pdbx_seq_one_letter_code
_entity_poly.pdbx_strand_id
1 'polypeptide(L)'
;MDSAYQDFFKKALEIQAQKREKLSEAEKKEIALNLGFSETDWQAVLDSFEAHLTRGKAFLERENFQEAIPELQEALIIQAENTEALSQIAFAFLGLYQHNKRKQHKEKALQFARECLQNDPDNLLAHQVIDAFNPTKPAEKTPPKITQSASYSSPQKKKMDAARYSWSDRLIFKIITALPYFLVLSAIGMLLAMGIIWLKKNQNNVLVQETSTTIQQTSKLQEYKARVPVIFISDKVGYSVKQQADSSWLVTTPEGKEIFQLSILKNDWLMQAENEESREARFALNYAFYVKVTMLTDNINRDKVKFRPVFFR
;
A
#
# COMPACT_ATOMS: atom_id res chain seq x y z
N MET A 1 7.55 1.19 -9.30
CA MET A 1 6.98 0.79 -10.61
C MET A 1 8.07 0.85 -11.66
N ASP A 2 8.05 -0.08 -12.61
CA ASP A 2 8.99 -0.16 -13.73
C ASP A 2 8.64 0.91 -14.80
N SER A 3 9.63 1.40 -15.57
CA SER A 3 9.51 2.53 -16.50
C SER A 3 8.43 2.30 -17.56
N ALA A 4 8.30 1.06 -18.02
CA ALA A 4 7.29 0.68 -19.02
C ALA A 4 5.85 0.94 -18.54
N TYR A 5 5.57 0.78 -17.24
CA TYR A 5 4.24 1.03 -16.68
C TYR A 5 3.91 2.52 -16.68
N GLN A 6 4.88 3.36 -16.34
CA GLN A 6 4.70 4.82 -16.37
C GLN A 6 4.44 5.31 -17.80
N ASP A 7 5.14 4.74 -18.79
CA ASP A 7 4.94 5.06 -20.20
C ASP A 7 3.54 4.62 -20.68
N PHE A 8 3.08 3.43 -20.28
CA PHE A 8 1.70 2.98 -20.53
C PHE A 8 0.67 3.96 -19.94
N PHE A 9 0.78 4.30 -18.66
CA PHE A 9 -0.18 5.21 -18.00
C PHE A 9 -0.20 6.58 -18.65
N LYS A 10 0.98 7.13 -18.93
CA LYS A 10 1.08 8.41 -19.63
C LYS A 10 0.40 8.35 -20.99
N LYS A 11 0.62 7.28 -21.76
CA LYS A 11 0.02 7.16 -23.09
C LYS A 11 -1.49 6.95 -23.04
N ALA A 12 -1.98 6.14 -22.11
CA ALA A 12 -3.41 5.94 -21.88
C ALA A 12 -4.10 7.27 -21.53
N LEU A 13 -3.49 8.08 -20.65
CA LEU A 13 -4.00 9.40 -20.28
C LEU A 13 -3.95 10.40 -21.45
N GLU A 14 -2.90 10.40 -22.27
CA GLU A 14 -2.83 11.22 -23.48
C GLU A 14 -3.98 10.88 -24.46
N ILE A 15 -4.23 9.59 -24.69
CA ILE A 15 -5.29 9.14 -25.60
C ILE A 15 -6.66 9.48 -25.02
N GLN A 16 -6.85 9.30 -23.72
CA GLN A 16 -8.09 9.69 -23.02
C GLN A 16 -8.30 11.21 -23.00
N ALA A 17 -7.26 12.03 -23.04
CA ALA A 17 -7.39 13.48 -23.16
C ALA A 17 -7.78 13.91 -24.60
N GLN A 18 -7.35 13.14 -25.61
CA GLN A 18 -7.68 13.39 -27.02
C GLN A 18 -9.08 12.90 -27.38
N LYS A 19 -9.45 11.70 -26.91
CA LYS A 19 -10.80 11.18 -27.05
C LYS A 19 -11.69 11.91 -26.03
N ARG A 20 -12.75 12.58 -26.47
CA ARG A 20 -13.75 13.17 -25.55
C ARG A 20 -14.56 12.11 -24.78
N GLU A 21 -14.23 10.84 -25.00
CA GLU A 21 -14.88 9.65 -24.47
C GLU A 21 -13.85 8.79 -23.74
N LYS A 22 -14.34 8.02 -22.78
CA LYS A 22 -13.53 7.21 -21.88
C LYS A 22 -13.04 5.97 -22.60
N LEU A 23 -11.79 5.56 -22.29
CA LEU A 23 -11.22 4.34 -22.84
C LEU A 23 -11.85 3.12 -22.17
N SER A 24 -12.44 2.25 -22.98
CA SER A 24 -12.85 0.91 -22.56
C SER A 24 -11.64 0.08 -22.14
N GLU A 25 -11.85 -0.95 -21.32
CA GLU A 25 -10.77 -1.87 -20.92
C GLU A 25 -10.11 -2.55 -22.13
N ALA A 26 -10.89 -2.86 -23.17
CA ALA A 26 -10.37 -3.44 -24.40
C ALA A 26 -9.41 -2.47 -25.12
N GLU A 27 -9.74 -1.18 -25.20
CA GLU A 27 -8.85 -0.18 -25.78
C GLU A 27 -7.60 0.04 -24.93
N LYS A 28 -7.72 0.01 -23.58
CA LYS A 28 -6.55 0.07 -22.69
C LYS A 28 -5.63 -1.12 -22.91
N LYS A 29 -6.18 -2.34 -23.04
CA LYS A 29 -5.43 -3.54 -23.37
C LYS A 29 -4.72 -3.39 -24.73
N GLU A 30 -5.43 -2.93 -25.75
CA GLU A 30 -4.85 -2.72 -27.09
C GLU A 30 -3.69 -1.71 -27.06
N ILE A 31 -3.83 -0.60 -26.33
CA ILE A 31 -2.75 0.37 -26.12
C ILE A 31 -1.55 -0.27 -25.43
N ALA A 32 -1.78 -1.08 -24.38
CA ALA A 32 -0.69 -1.78 -23.68
C ALA A 32 0.07 -2.71 -24.65
N LEU A 33 -0.64 -3.52 -25.42
CA LEU A 33 -0.03 -4.44 -26.39
C LEU A 33 0.76 -3.68 -27.47
N ASN A 34 0.22 -2.56 -27.96
CA ASN A 34 0.91 -1.70 -28.93
C ASN A 34 2.18 -1.04 -28.37
N LEU A 35 2.29 -0.90 -27.04
CA LEU A 35 3.50 -0.43 -26.36
C LEU A 35 4.48 -1.56 -26.04
N GLY A 36 4.20 -2.78 -26.48
CA GLY A 36 5.08 -3.94 -26.31
C GLY A 36 4.82 -4.74 -25.04
N PHE A 37 3.74 -4.46 -24.30
CA PHE A 37 3.32 -5.34 -23.22
C PHE A 37 2.86 -6.67 -23.81
N SER A 38 3.24 -7.78 -23.18
CA SER A 38 2.63 -9.07 -23.47
C SER A 38 1.24 -9.17 -22.83
N GLU A 39 0.43 -10.14 -23.26
CA GLU A 39 -0.83 -10.43 -22.56
C GLU A 39 -0.60 -10.81 -21.10
N THR A 40 0.53 -11.46 -20.79
CA THR A 40 0.92 -11.79 -19.42
C THR A 40 1.26 -10.55 -18.60
N ASP A 41 1.91 -9.54 -19.19
CA ASP A 41 2.19 -8.27 -18.50
C ASP A 41 0.89 -7.50 -18.24
N TRP A 42 -0.03 -7.49 -19.20
CA TRP A 42 -1.35 -6.90 -19.02
C TRP A 42 -2.13 -7.60 -17.89
N GLN A 43 -2.10 -8.93 -17.84
CA GLN A 43 -2.73 -9.67 -16.75
C GLN A 43 -2.09 -9.31 -15.40
N ALA A 44 -0.76 -9.16 -15.34
CA ALA A 44 -0.07 -8.74 -14.13
C ALA A 44 -0.48 -7.32 -13.67
N VAL A 45 -0.79 -6.40 -14.60
CA VAL A 45 -1.36 -5.08 -14.30
C VAL A 45 -2.74 -5.23 -13.63
N LEU A 46 -3.61 -6.09 -14.17
CA LEU A 46 -4.93 -6.33 -13.59
C LEU A 46 -4.85 -7.00 -12.21
N ASP A 47 -3.96 -7.97 -12.06
CA ASP A 47 -3.73 -8.64 -10.77
C ASP A 47 -3.18 -7.65 -9.72
N SER A 48 -2.33 -6.72 -10.15
CA SER A 48 -1.83 -5.63 -9.30
C SER A 48 -2.96 -4.71 -8.83
N PHE A 49 -3.91 -4.37 -9.70
CA PHE A 49 -5.11 -3.61 -9.34
C PHE A 49 -5.88 -4.30 -8.22
N GLU A 50 -6.21 -5.58 -8.40
CA GLU A 50 -6.96 -6.35 -7.41
C GLU A 50 -6.21 -6.47 -6.07
N ALA A 51 -4.88 -6.63 -6.13
CA ALA A 51 -4.05 -6.68 -4.93
C ALA A 51 -4.08 -5.35 -4.15
N HIS A 52 -3.93 -4.21 -4.83
CA HIS A 52 -4.02 -2.89 -4.23
C HIS A 52 -5.40 -2.62 -3.63
N LEU A 53 -6.46 -2.91 -4.39
CA LEU A 53 -7.84 -2.74 -3.93
C LEU A 53 -8.13 -3.60 -2.68
N THR A 54 -7.72 -4.86 -2.70
CA THR A 54 -7.92 -5.79 -1.58
C THR A 54 -7.18 -5.33 -0.32
N ARG A 55 -5.92 -4.87 -0.44
CA ARG A 55 -5.17 -4.33 0.69
C ARG A 55 -5.80 -3.05 1.24
N GLY A 56 -6.23 -2.15 0.36
CA GLY A 56 -6.95 -0.93 0.73
C GLY A 56 -8.20 -1.24 1.57
N LYS A 57 -9.04 -2.17 1.13
CA LYS A 57 -10.22 -2.64 1.88
C LYS A 57 -9.83 -3.23 3.24
N ALA A 58 -8.80 -4.08 3.29
CA ALA A 58 -8.32 -4.67 4.54
C ALA A 58 -7.80 -3.63 5.55
N PHE A 59 -7.24 -2.50 5.08
CA PHE A 59 -6.90 -1.37 5.95
C PHE A 59 -8.15 -0.64 6.44
N LEU A 60 -9.17 -0.44 5.60
CA LEU A 60 -10.43 0.18 6.00
C LEU A 60 -11.20 -0.63 7.05
N GLU A 61 -11.22 -1.96 6.94
CA GLU A 61 -11.82 -2.86 7.95
C GLU A 61 -11.19 -2.70 9.35
N ARG A 62 -9.96 -2.18 9.41
CA ARG A 62 -9.21 -1.92 10.65
C ARG A 62 -9.16 -0.43 11.00
N GLU A 63 -9.91 0.41 10.30
CA GLU A 63 -9.92 1.86 10.46
C GLU A 63 -8.55 2.53 10.24
N ASN A 64 -7.63 1.86 9.53
CA ASN A 64 -6.31 2.37 9.17
C ASN A 64 -6.41 3.23 7.90
N PHE A 65 -7.08 4.38 8.01
CA PHE A 65 -7.43 5.21 6.86
C PHE A 65 -6.20 5.81 6.14
N GLN A 66 -5.13 6.11 6.88
CA GLN A 66 -3.89 6.67 6.34
C GLN A 66 -3.19 5.70 5.40
N GLU A 67 -3.19 4.41 5.73
CA GLU A 67 -2.61 3.33 4.93
C GLU A 67 -3.56 2.86 3.81
N ALA A 68 -4.88 2.94 4.02
CA ALA A 68 -5.87 2.57 3.01
C ALA A 68 -5.80 3.47 1.77
N ILE A 69 -5.68 4.79 1.96
CA ILE A 69 -5.71 5.77 0.86
C ILE A 69 -4.64 5.50 -0.20
N PRO A 70 -3.33 5.38 0.11
CA PRO A 70 -2.32 5.17 -0.92
C PRO A 70 -2.53 3.85 -1.68
N GLU A 71 -2.91 2.76 -1.01
CA GLU A 71 -3.22 1.49 -1.68
C GLU A 71 -4.39 1.63 -2.67
N LEU A 72 -5.47 2.29 -2.27
CA LEU A 72 -6.61 2.53 -3.16
C LEU A 72 -6.28 3.52 -4.29
N GLN A 73 -5.39 4.48 -4.05
CA GLN A 73 -4.92 5.40 -5.08
C GLN A 73 -4.09 4.68 -6.13
N GLU A 74 -3.22 3.75 -5.75
CA GLU A 74 -2.51 2.88 -6.71
C GLU A 74 -3.49 2.05 -7.55
N ALA A 75 -4.58 1.54 -6.95
CA ALA A 75 -5.63 0.88 -7.72
C ALA A 75 -6.28 1.83 -8.74
N LEU A 76 -6.53 3.09 -8.39
CA LEU A 76 -7.06 4.09 -9.32
C LEU A 76 -6.07 4.53 -10.41
N ILE A 77 -4.75 4.40 -10.21
CA ILE A 77 -3.80 4.62 -11.31
C ILE A 77 -4.07 3.60 -12.43
N ILE A 78 -4.38 2.36 -12.07
CA ILE A 78 -4.66 1.27 -13.01
C ILE A 78 -6.08 1.40 -13.60
N GLN A 79 -7.07 1.59 -12.75
CA GLN A 79 -8.47 1.77 -13.13
C GLN A 79 -9.04 3.05 -12.53
N ALA A 80 -8.78 4.19 -13.17
CA ALA A 80 -9.16 5.53 -12.69
C ALA A 80 -10.66 5.72 -12.41
N GLU A 81 -11.51 4.91 -13.01
CA GLU A 81 -12.96 5.04 -12.94
C GLU A 81 -13.61 3.93 -12.10
N ASN A 82 -12.80 3.08 -11.46
CA ASN A 82 -13.34 1.99 -10.66
C ASN A 82 -14.15 2.54 -9.48
N THR A 83 -15.47 2.34 -9.53
CA THR A 83 -16.42 2.93 -8.58
C THR A 83 -16.24 2.39 -7.18
N GLU A 84 -15.79 1.15 -7.05
CA GLU A 84 -15.45 0.56 -5.76
C GLU A 84 -14.22 1.25 -5.15
N ALA A 85 -13.11 1.38 -5.89
CA ALA A 85 -11.93 2.09 -5.38
C ALA A 85 -12.24 3.57 -5.05
N LEU A 86 -12.98 4.28 -5.91
CA LEU A 86 -13.41 5.67 -5.68
C LEU A 86 -14.23 5.81 -4.39
N SER A 87 -15.26 4.98 -4.21
CA SER A 87 -16.12 5.03 -3.02
C SER A 87 -15.37 4.66 -1.74
N GLN A 88 -14.45 3.69 -1.79
CA GLN A 88 -13.61 3.30 -0.67
C GLN A 88 -12.63 4.42 -0.27
N ILE A 89 -12.03 5.15 -1.22
CA ILE A 89 -11.21 6.34 -0.92
C ILE A 89 -12.05 7.44 -0.29
N ALA A 90 -13.25 7.69 -0.83
CA ALA A 90 -14.17 8.67 -0.27
C ALA A 90 -14.49 8.36 1.20
N PHE A 91 -14.75 7.08 1.49
CA PHE A 91 -14.97 6.57 2.84
C PHE A 91 -13.73 6.72 3.74
N ALA A 92 -12.53 6.43 3.22
CA ALA A 92 -11.28 6.62 3.95
C ALA A 92 -11.07 8.09 4.39
N PHE A 93 -11.30 9.03 3.47
CA PHE A 93 -11.20 10.47 3.78
C PHE A 93 -12.29 10.94 4.75
N LEU A 94 -13.50 10.35 4.69
CA LEU A 94 -14.53 10.59 5.71
C LEU A 94 -14.03 10.15 7.09
N GLY A 95 -13.43 8.96 7.21
CA GLY A 95 -12.81 8.47 8.45
C GLY A 95 -11.75 9.44 8.99
N LEU A 96 -10.80 9.86 8.15
CA LEU A 96 -9.79 10.86 8.54
C LEU A 96 -10.41 12.18 9.01
N TYR A 97 -11.42 12.67 8.30
CA TYR A 97 -12.14 13.87 8.73
C TYR A 97 -12.83 13.66 10.08
N GLN A 98 -13.43 12.50 10.33
CA GLN A 98 -14.07 12.20 11.60
C GLN A 98 -13.07 12.27 12.77
N HIS A 99 -11.83 11.80 12.57
CA HIS A 99 -10.76 11.85 13.57
C HIS A 99 -10.21 13.26 13.85
N ASN A 100 -9.93 14.05 12.82
CA ASN A 100 -9.15 15.30 12.99
C ASN A 100 -9.87 16.58 12.55
N LYS A 101 -11.07 16.47 11.97
CA LYS A 101 -11.92 17.57 11.47
C LYS A 101 -11.24 18.51 10.47
N ARG A 102 -10.18 18.08 9.77
CA ARG A 102 -9.49 18.91 8.78
C ARG A 102 -10.35 19.08 7.52
N LYS A 103 -10.59 20.34 7.14
CA LYS A 103 -11.39 20.72 5.96
C LYS A 103 -10.96 20.01 4.67
N GLN A 104 -9.65 19.85 4.48
CA GLN A 104 -9.08 19.18 3.31
C GLN A 104 -9.57 17.73 3.15
N HIS A 105 -9.73 16.97 4.24
CA HIS A 105 -10.24 15.59 4.15
C HIS A 105 -11.72 15.56 3.79
N LYS A 106 -12.52 16.51 4.31
CA LYS A 106 -13.92 16.68 3.89
C LYS A 106 -14.04 16.98 2.40
N GLU A 107 -13.22 17.90 1.89
CA GLU A 107 -13.21 18.28 0.47
C GLU A 107 -12.86 17.07 -0.41
N LYS A 108 -11.81 16.32 -0.05
CA LYS A 108 -11.42 15.10 -0.78
C LYS A 108 -12.50 14.01 -0.71
N ALA A 109 -13.10 13.76 0.46
CA ALA A 109 -14.17 12.77 0.59
C ALA A 109 -15.36 13.08 -0.33
N LEU A 110 -15.80 14.35 -0.36
CA LEU A 110 -16.88 14.80 -1.25
C LEU A 110 -16.49 14.76 -2.73
N GLN A 111 -15.23 15.05 -3.07
CA GLN A 111 -14.73 14.97 -4.43
C GLN A 111 -14.84 13.53 -4.95
N PHE A 112 -14.20 12.56 -4.26
CA PHE A 112 -14.19 11.17 -4.69
C PHE A 112 -15.60 10.53 -4.67
N ALA A 113 -16.46 10.89 -3.72
CA ALA A 113 -17.84 10.41 -3.70
C ALA A 113 -18.63 10.89 -4.93
N ARG A 114 -18.47 12.16 -5.32
CA ARG A 114 -19.14 12.70 -6.52
C ARG A 114 -18.61 12.07 -7.80
N GLU A 115 -17.30 11.86 -7.88
CA GLU A 115 -16.67 11.17 -9.02
C GLU A 115 -17.16 9.73 -9.12
N CYS A 116 -17.30 9.02 -8.00
CA CYS A 116 -17.94 7.71 -7.95
C CYS A 116 -19.37 7.76 -8.51
N LEU A 117 -20.21 8.70 -8.06
CA LEU A 117 -21.60 8.83 -8.51
C LEU A 117 -21.76 9.29 -9.97
N GLN A 118 -20.74 9.92 -10.56
CA GLN A 118 -20.72 10.19 -12.00
C GLN A 118 -20.57 8.91 -12.83
N ASN A 119 -19.92 7.88 -12.27
CA ASN A 119 -19.66 6.61 -12.93
C ASN A 119 -20.69 5.54 -12.55
N ASP A 120 -21.21 5.59 -11.33
CA ASP A 120 -22.23 4.68 -10.77
C ASP A 120 -23.19 5.47 -9.85
N PRO A 121 -24.30 6.00 -10.41
CA PRO A 121 -25.26 6.81 -9.65
C PRO A 121 -25.93 6.10 -8.47
N ASP A 122 -25.94 4.76 -8.46
CA ASP A 122 -26.59 3.94 -7.43
C ASP A 122 -25.60 3.49 -6.34
N ASN A 123 -24.36 3.98 -6.37
CA ASN A 123 -23.33 3.59 -5.41
C ASN A 123 -23.68 3.99 -3.96
N LEU A 124 -24.12 3.02 -3.17
CA LEU A 124 -24.59 3.23 -1.79
C LEU A 124 -23.52 3.87 -0.89
N LEU A 125 -22.26 3.45 -1.01
CA LEU A 125 -21.18 3.94 -0.16
C LEU A 125 -20.86 5.42 -0.46
N ALA A 126 -20.88 5.82 -1.73
CA ALA A 126 -20.70 7.22 -2.11
C ALA A 126 -21.83 8.12 -1.60
N HIS A 127 -23.09 7.67 -1.67
CA HIS A 127 -24.24 8.38 -1.07
C HIS A 127 -24.07 8.53 0.44
N GLN A 128 -23.68 7.46 1.15
CA GLN A 128 -23.41 7.51 2.59
C GLN A 128 -22.35 8.56 2.96
N VAL A 129 -21.28 8.68 2.15
CA VAL A 129 -20.25 9.70 2.37
C VAL A 129 -20.81 11.11 2.21
N ILE A 130 -21.62 11.38 1.18
CA ILE A 130 -22.23 12.70 0.96
C ILE A 130 -23.22 13.04 2.09
N ASP A 131 -24.08 12.09 2.46
CA ASP A 131 -25.08 12.25 3.52
C ASP A 131 -24.43 12.51 4.88
N ALA A 132 -23.27 11.92 5.17
CA ALA A 132 -22.52 12.17 6.39
C ALA A 132 -22.08 13.65 6.54
N PHE A 133 -21.96 14.40 5.44
CA PHE A 133 -21.61 15.83 5.47
C PHE A 133 -22.81 16.76 5.34
N ASN A 134 -23.88 16.28 4.75
CA ASN A 134 -25.15 16.98 4.59
C ASN A 134 -26.23 16.09 5.18
N PRO A 135 -26.31 15.94 6.52
CA PRO A 135 -27.41 15.22 7.12
C PRO A 135 -28.66 15.99 6.73
N THR A 136 -29.34 15.51 5.70
CA THR A 136 -30.68 15.98 5.40
C THR A 136 -31.44 15.75 6.70
N LYS A 137 -32.03 16.82 7.24
CA LYS A 137 -32.98 16.68 8.35
C LYS A 137 -33.86 15.48 7.99
N PRO A 138 -34.05 14.53 8.92
CA PRO A 138 -34.70 13.26 8.61
C PRO A 138 -35.94 13.55 7.78
N ALA A 139 -35.99 12.98 6.57
CA ALA A 139 -37.13 13.11 5.69
C ALA A 139 -38.37 12.94 6.56
N GLU A 140 -39.16 14.01 6.65
CA GLU A 140 -40.39 14.05 7.41
C GLU A 140 -41.25 12.94 6.83
N LYS A 141 -41.21 11.77 7.46
CA LYS A 141 -42.04 10.63 7.11
C LYS A 141 -43.45 11.15 7.31
N THR A 142 -44.13 11.58 6.25
CA THR A 142 -45.56 11.79 6.29
C THR A 142 -46.17 10.51 6.85
N PRO A 143 -46.74 10.54 8.06
CA PRO A 143 -47.22 9.32 8.69
C PRO A 143 -48.50 8.87 7.97
N PRO A 144 -48.69 7.56 7.73
CA PRO A 144 -50.03 7.06 7.49
C PRO A 144 -50.87 7.36 8.74
N LYS A 145 -52.02 7.99 8.51
CA LYS A 145 -53.01 8.42 9.49
C LYS A 145 -53.34 7.30 10.47
N ILE A 146 -52.80 7.37 11.70
CA ILE A 146 -53.28 6.58 12.84
C ILE A 146 -53.37 7.48 14.08
N THR A 147 -54.49 7.30 14.76
CA THR A 147 -55.10 8.05 15.86
C THR A 147 -54.23 8.23 17.12
N GLN A 148 -54.44 9.39 17.76
CA GLN A 148 -54.10 9.85 19.12
C GLN A 148 -53.91 8.70 20.16
N SER A 149 -53.04 8.73 21.17
CA SER A 149 -52.66 9.79 22.11
C SER A 149 -51.52 9.29 23.02
N ALA A 150 -50.59 10.15 23.45
CA ALA A 150 -50.11 10.24 24.84
C ALA A 150 -49.02 11.30 24.97
N SER A 151 -49.24 12.19 25.92
CA SER A 151 -48.37 13.24 26.44
C SER A 151 -47.02 12.71 26.95
N TYR A 152 -45.91 13.38 26.61
CA TYR A 152 -44.78 13.52 27.54
C TYR A 152 -43.95 14.79 27.28
N SER A 153 -43.57 15.45 28.37
CA SER A 153 -43.00 16.78 28.50
C SER A 153 -41.48 16.87 28.31
N SER A 154 -41.03 18.01 27.76
CA SER A 154 -39.64 18.50 27.66
C SER A 154 -39.00 18.76 29.05
N PRO A 155 -37.65 18.72 29.19
CA PRO A 155 -36.78 19.92 29.08
C PRO A 155 -35.35 19.56 28.53
N GLN A 156 -34.37 20.40 28.20
CA GLN A 156 -34.10 21.84 28.25
C GLN A 156 -32.92 22.14 27.30
N LYS A 157 -32.96 23.30 26.63
CA LYS A 157 -31.88 23.89 25.81
C LYS A 157 -30.62 24.18 26.63
N LYS A 158 -29.44 23.76 26.15
CA LYS A 158 -28.14 24.32 26.58
C LYS A 158 -27.61 25.25 25.49
N LYS A 159 -27.52 26.55 25.83
CA LYS A 159 -26.84 27.58 25.04
C LYS A 159 -25.33 27.29 25.03
N MET A 160 -24.68 27.40 23.88
CA MET A 160 -23.22 27.56 23.80
C MET A 160 -22.94 28.90 23.13
N ASP A 161 -22.23 29.73 23.87
CA ASP A 161 -21.85 31.09 23.51
C ASP A 161 -20.73 31.11 22.48
N ALA A 162 -20.80 32.09 21.60
CA ALA A 162 -19.85 32.35 20.54
C ALA A 162 -18.60 33.06 21.09
N ALA A 163 -17.42 32.47 20.90
CA ALA A 163 -16.15 33.17 20.97
C ALA A 163 -15.55 33.24 19.56
N ARG A 164 -15.61 34.43 18.94
CA ARG A 164 -14.83 34.78 17.75
C ARG A 164 -13.37 34.97 18.17
N TYR A 165 -12.46 34.25 17.54
CA TYR A 165 -11.01 34.41 17.72
C TYR A 165 -10.37 34.60 16.34
N SER A 166 -9.87 35.80 16.05
CA SER A 166 -9.26 36.17 14.75
C SER A 166 -7.73 36.06 14.81
N TRP A 167 -7.14 35.32 13.88
CA TRP A 167 -5.70 34.98 13.86
C TRP A 167 -4.93 35.46 12.61
N SER A 168 -5.47 36.38 11.81
CA SER A 168 -4.89 36.71 10.49
C SER A 168 -3.68 37.65 10.50
N ASP A 169 -3.36 38.34 11.60
CA ASP A 169 -2.46 39.50 11.48
C ASP A 169 -0.99 39.23 11.84
N ARG A 170 -0.60 37.98 12.15
CA ARG A 170 0.80 37.66 12.51
C ARG A 170 1.57 36.82 11.50
N LEU A 171 0.97 36.39 10.39
CA LEU A 171 1.64 35.51 9.42
C LEU A 171 2.32 36.23 8.25
N ILE A 172 1.90 37.44 7.89
CA ILE A 172 2.37 38.12 6.67
C ILE A 172 3.79 38.70 6.83
N PHE A 173 4.23 38.99 8.06
CA PHE A 173 5.55 39.61 8.30
C PHE A 173 6.75 38.66 8.34
N LYS A 174 6.56 37.33 8.32
CA LYS A 174 7.68 36.36 8.35
C LYS A 174 8.08 35.78 7.00
N ILE A 175 7.31 36.02 5.94
CA ILE A 175 7.57 35.44 4.61
C ILE A 175 8.58 36.28 3.80
N ILE A 176 8.65 37.59 4.05
CA ILE A 176 9.46 38.52 3.22
C ILE A 176 10.97 38.44 3.55
N THR A 177 11.36 37.99 4.74
CA THR A 177 12.78 37.92 5.14
C THR A 177 13.49 36.61 4.79
N ALA A 178 12.76 35.56 4.38
CA ALA A 178 13.34 34.24 4.09
C ALA A 178 13.68 34.01 2.60
N LEU A 179 13.18 34.86 1.70
CA LEU A 179 13.37 34.69 0.25
C LEU A 179 14.84 34.67 -0.24
N PRO A 180 15.79 35.47 0.29
CA PRO A 180 17.15 35.46 -0.23
C PRO A 180 17.94 34.20 0.15
N TYR A 181 17.60 33.54 1.26
CA TYR A 181 18.27 32.30 1.70
C TYR A 181 17.93 31.10 0.80
N PHE A 182 16.74 31.11 0.19
CA PHE A 182 16.28 30.02 -0.66
C PHE A 182 17.06 29.94 -1.99
N LEU A 183 17.43 31.10 -2.56
CA LEU A 183 18.20 31.16 -3.81
C LEU A 183 19.66 30.73 -3.64
N VAL A 184 20.25 30.97 -2.46
CA VAL A 184 21.63 30.53 -2.16
C VAL A 184 21.68 29.01 -1.97
N LEU A 185 20.69 28.44 -1.28
CA LEU A 185 20.60 26.98 -1.07
C LEU A 185 20.36 26.21 -2.38
N SER A 186 19.57 26.74 -3.32
CA SER A 186 19.35 26.08 -4.61
C SER A 186 20.62 26.01 -5.48
N ALA A 187 21.47 27.04 -5.42
CA ALA A 187 22.72 27.07 -6.18
C ALA A 187 23.73 26.02 -5.67
N ILE A 188 23.82 25.84 -4.35
CA ILE A 188 24.69 24.83 -3.73
C ILE A 188 24.21 23.41 -4.09
N GLY A 189 22.89 23.18 -4.08
CA GLY A 189 22.30 21.89 -4.48
C GLY A 189 22.64 21.50 -5.92
N MET A 190 22.60 22.46 -6.87
CA MET A 190 22.96 22.19 -8.27
C MET A 190 24.44 21.80 -8.43
N LEU A 191 25.36 22.44 -7.70
CA LEU A 191 26.79 22.14 -7.79
C LEU A 191 27.11 20.74 -7.25
N LEU A 192 26.45 20.31 -6.17
CA LEU A 192 26.61 18.96 -5.63
C LEU A 192 26.06 17.89 -6.59
N ALA A 193 24.90 18.14 -7.20
CA ALA A 193 24.33 17.23 -8.19
C ALA A 193 25.24 17.06 -9.42
N MET A 194 25.84 18.15 -9.92
CA MET A 194 26.82 18.08 -11.01
C MET A 194 28.08 17.29 -10.62
N GLY A 195 28.57 17.43 -9.39
CA GLY A 195 29.72 16.66 -8.88
C GLY A 195 29.46 15.15 -8.85
N ILE A 196 28.27 14.72 -8.41
CA ILE A 196 27.88 13.30 -8.34
C ILE A 196 27.78 12.69 -9.75
N ILE A 197 27.21 13.42 -10.72
CA ILE A 197 27.11 12.97 -12.11
C ILE A 197 28.50 12.78 -12.73
N TRP A 198 29.43 13.71 -12.45
CA TRP A 198 30.81 13.62 -12.93
C TRP A 198 31.57 12.42 -12.35
N LEU A 199 31.43 12.17 -11.04
CA LEU A 199 32.04 11.01 -10.36
C LEU A 199 31.53 9.67 -10.90
N LYS A 200 30.21 9.55 -11.17
CA LYS A 200 29.61 8.33 -11.71
C LYS A 200 30.10 8.01 -13.13
N LYS A 201 30.37 9.04 -13.93
CA LYS A 201 30.91 8.87 -15.29
C LYS A 201 32.35 8.35 -15.29
N ASN A 202 33.13 8.64 -14.25
CA ASN A 202 34.54 8.24 -14.17
C ASN A 202 34.75 6.81 -13.63
N GLN A 203 33.79 6.23 -12.89
CA GLN A 203 33.90 4.86 -12.37
C GLN A 203 33.66 3.76 -13.42
N ASN A 204 33.00 4.07 -14.54
CA ASN A 204 32.68 3.06 -15.56
C ASN A 204 33.85 2.66 -16.48
N ASN A 205 35.04 3.28 -16.34
CA ASN A 205 36.20 2.99 -17.18
C ASN A 205 37.20 2.01 -16.56
N VAL A 206 36.92 1.44 -15.38
CA VAL A 206 37.83 0.49 -14.72
C VAL A 206 37.04 -0.71 -14.21
N LEU A 207 36.84 -1.73 -15.05
CA LEU A 207 36.79 -3.11 -14.57
C LEU A 207 37.13 -4.09 -15.69
N VAL A 208 38.39 -4.55 -15.66
CA VAL A 208 38.93 -5.66 -16.42
C VAL A 208 38.53 -6.98 -15.75
N GLN A 209 38.35 -8.01 -16.58
CA GLN A 209 37.89 -9.36 -16.29
C GLN A 209 38.64 -10.10 -15.18
N GLU A 210 37.90 -10.79 -14.31
CA GLU A 210 38.34 -12.05 -13.71
C GLU A 210 37.20 -13.08 -13.78
N THR A 211 37.42 -14.13 -14.56
CA THR A 211 36.56 -15.32 -14.61
C THR A 211 37.04 -16.33 -13.57
N SER A 212 36.17 -16.69 -12.63
CA SER A 212 36.32 -17.87 -11.78
C SER A 212 35.08 -18.75 -11.90
N THR A 213 35.22 -19.90 -12.56
CA THR A 213 34.20 -20.94 -12.65
C THR A 213 33.99 -21.62 -11.30
N THR A 214 32.83 -21.40 -10.67
CA THR A 214 32.31 -22.23 -9.58
C THR A 214 31.11 -23.00 -10.09
N ILE A 215 31.18 -24.33 -10.07
CA ILE A 215 30.04 -25.20 -10.38
C ILE A 215 29.09 -25.15 -9.17
N GLN A 216 28.00 -24.39 -9.29
CA GLN A 216 26.87 -24.44 -8.35
C GLN A 216 25.73 -25.23 -8.97
N GLN A 217 25.46 -26.42 -8.43
CA GLN A 217 24.22 -27.13 -8.66
C GLN A 217 23.16 -26.57 -7.71
N THR A 218 22.41 -25.58 -8.19
CA THR A 218 21.33 -24.91 -7.46
C THR A 218 20.08 -25.79 -7.45
N SER A 219 19.75 -26.35 -6.29
CA SER A 219 18.38 -26.79 -6.03
C SER A 219 17.50 -25.56 -5.83
N LYS A 220 16.31 -25.56 -6.45
CA LYS A 220 15.39 -24.41 -6.53
C LYS A 220 15.23 -23.70 -5.18
N LEU A 221 15.66 -22.44 -5.12
CA LEU A 221 15.32 -21.50 -4.05
C LEU A 221 13.79 -21.32 -4.06
N GLN A 222 13.13 -21.60 -2.94
CA GLN A 222 11.73 -21.24 -2.75
C GLN A 222 11.64 -20.06 -1.79
N GLU A 223 10.98 -19.00 -2.23
CA GLU A 223 10.82 -17.74 -1.51
C GLU A 223 9.58 -17.82 -0.61
N TYR A 224 9.74 -17.58 0.69
CA TYR A 224 8.62 -17.56 1.64
C TYR A 224 8.69 -16.29 2.50
N LYS A 225 7.58 -15.53 2.54
CA LYS A 225 7.42 -14.31 3.35
C LYS A 225 6.80 -14.69 4.70
N ALA A 226 7.50 -14.45 5.82
CA ALA A 226 7.01 -14.76 7.17
C ALA A 226 7.48 -13.71 8.18
N ARG A 227 6.72 -13.52 9.28
CA ARG A 227 7.14 -12.74 10.46
C ARG A 227 7.65 -13.74 11.51
N VAL A 228 8.96 -13.84 11.65
CA VAL A 228 9.71 -14.80 12.50
C VAL A 228 9.39 -16.26 12.17
N PRO A 229 10.34 -17.05 11.61
CA PRO A 229 10.06 -18.45 11.32
C PRO A 229 10.01 -19.25 12.62
N VAL A 230 8.81 -19.47 13.16
CA VAL A 230 8.59 -20.64 14.03
C VAL A 230 8.23 -21.80 13.10
N ILE A 231 9.20 -22.68 12.91
CA ILE A 231 9.06 -23.84 12.05
C ILE A 231 8.34 -24.92 12.85
N PHE A 232 7.02 -25.03 12.65
CA PHE A 232 6.26 -26.17 13.13
C PHE A 232 6.34 -27.30 12.10
N ILE A 233 6.98 -28.39 12.48
CA ILE A 233 6.84 -29.66 11.77
C ILE A 233 5.57 -30.29 12.32
N SER A 234 4.58 -30.53 11.44
CA SER A 234 3.30 -31.14 11.83
C SER A 234 3.55 -32.41 12.66
N ASP A 235 3.02 -32.38 13.87
CA ASP A 235 3.15 -33.30 15.01
C ASP A 235 2.73 -34.76 14.78
N LYS A 236 2.44 -35.19 13.55
CA LYS A 236 1.98 -36.57 13.34
C LYS A 236 3.09 -37.63 13.42
N VAL A 237 4.35 -37.21 13.48
CA VAL A 237 5.50 -38.11 13.59
C VAL A 237 6.49 -37.43 14.52
N GLY A 238 6.99 -38.13 15.54
CA GLY A 238 7.77 -37.61 16.69
C GLY A 238 9.17 -37.06 16.34
N TYR A 239 9.27 -36.18 15.36
CA TYR A 239 10.49 -35.48 15.00
C TYR A 239 10.93 -34.55 16.13
N SER A 240 12.24 -34.42 16.33
CA SER A 240 12.81 -33.44 17.25
C SER A 240 13.56 -32.36 16.47
N VAL A 241 13.39 -31.10 16.87
CA VAL A 241 14.12 -29.96 16.28
C VAL A 241 15.07 -29.44 17.35
N LYS A 242 16.38 -29.44 17.04
CA LYS A 242 17.42 -28.90 17.92
C LYS A 242 18.10 -27.72 17.23
N GLN A 243 18.19 -26.59 17.92
CA GLN A 243 18.99 -25.46 17.44
C GLN A 243 20.48 -25.82 17.57
N GLN A 244 21.24 -25.69 16.48
CA GLN A 244 22.69 -25.96 16.48
C GLN A 244 23.52 -24.67 16.59
N ALA A 245 23.05 -23.58 15.98
CA ALA A 245 23.67 -22.26 16.03
C ALA A 245 22.60 -21.15 15.97
N ASP A 246 23.03 -19.88 16.06
CA ASP A 246 22.14 -18.70 16.10
C ASP A 246 21.18 -18.57 14.91
N SER A 247 21.41 -19.33 13.83
CA SER A 247 20.57 -19.30 12.62
C SER A 247 20.44 -20.66 11.94
N SER A 248 20.68 -21.76 12.68
CA SER A 248 20.53 -23.11 12.14
C SER A 248 19.82 -24.08 13.08
N TRP A 249 19.00 -24.94 12.49
CA TRP A 249 18.22 -25.96 13.18
C TRP A 249 18.42 -27.32 12.51
N LEU A 250 18.63 -28.34 13.32
CA LEU A 250 18.72 -29.73 12.91
C LEU A 250 17.41 -30.44 13.23
N VAL A 251 16.88 -31.17 12.25
CA VAL A 251 15.69 -31.99 12.43
C VAL A 251 16.08 -33.45 12.46
N THR A 252 15.68 -34.17 13.50
CA THR A 252 15.95 -35.60 13.66
C THR A 252 14.66 -36.44 13.76
N THR A 253 14.74 -37.71 13.36
CA THR A 253 13.67 -38.71 13.56
C THR A 253 13.52 -39.06 15.05
N PRO A 254 12.44 -39.75 15.46
CA PRO A 254 12.32 -40.32 16.80
C PRO A 254 13.52 -41.21 17.21
N GLU A 255 14.12 -41.91 16.24
CA GLU A 255 15.30 -42.75 16.43
C GLU A 255 16.61 -41.95 16.49
N GLY A 256 16.55 -40.62 16.43
CA GLY A 256 17.71 -39.73 16.49
C GLY A 256 18.45 -39.56 15.17
N LYS A 257 17.93 -40.07 14.05
CA LYS A 257 18.57 -39.92 12.74
C LYS A 257 18.38 -38.51 12.20
N GLU A 258 19.46 -37.86 11.78
CA GLU A 258 19.42 -36.53 11.16
C GLU A 258 18.75 -36.57 9.78
N ILE A 259 17.82 -35.65 9.52
CA ILE A 259 16.95 -35.67 8.34
C ILE A 259 17.32 -34.52 7.40
N PHE A 260 17.29 -33.30 7.93
CA PHE A 260 17.71 -32.10 7.22
C PHE A 260 18.16 -31.03 8.22
N GLN A 261 18.99 -30.12 7.72
CA GLN A 261 19.42 -28.92 8.42
C GLN A 261 18.81 -27.69 7.74
N LEU A 262 18.25 -26.80 8.55
CA LEU A 262 17.71 -25.52 8.12
C LEU A 262 18.70 -24.44 8.51
N SER A 263 19.10 -23.59 7.57
CA SER A 263 19.96 -22.43 7.86
C SER A 263 19.37 -21.18 7.23
N ILE A 264 19.29 -20.08 8.00
CA ILE A 264 18.96 -18.78 7.44
C ILE A 264 20.22 -18.26 6.72
N LEU A 265 20.14 -18.11 5.40
CA LEU A 265 21.24 -17.61 4.58
C LEU A 265 21.36 -16.10 4.64
N LYS A 266 20.22 -15.42 4.64
CA LYS A 266 20.15 -13.97 4.56
C LYS A 266 18.87 -13.51 5.25
N ASN A 267 19.06 -12.55 6.13
CA ASN A 267 17.98 -11.82 6.75
C ASN A 267 18.03 -10.41 6.17
N ASP A 268 17.29 -10.19 5.09
CA ASP A 268 17.21 -8.87 4.48
C ASP A 268 16.19 -8.05 5.26
N TRP A 269 16.72 -7.20 6.13
CA TRP A 269 15.97 -6.11 6.73
C TRP A 269 15.75 -5.05 5.65
N LEU A 270 14.64 -5.15 4.92
CA LEU A 270 14.20 -4.06 4.06
C LEU A 270 13.61 -2.96 4.95
N MET A 271 14.50 -2.15 5.54
CA MET A 271 14.17 -0.85 6.09
C MET A 271 13.95 0.08 4.90
N GLN A 272 12.73 0.11 4.36
CA GLN A 272 12.35 1.22 3.49
C GLN A 272 12.07 2.42 4.38
N ALA A 273 13.00 3.38 4.39
CA ALA A 273 12.72 4.71 4.91
C ALA A 273 11.76 5.40 3.94
N GLU A 274 10.47 5.44 4.27
CA GLU A 274 9.54 6.36 3.60
C GLU A 274 9.88 7.78 4.05
N ASN A 275 10.57 8.53 3.18
CA ASN A 275 10.85 9.96 3.26
C ASN A 275 11.48 10.50 4.56
N GLU A 276 12.76 10.92 4.44
CA GLU A 276 13.53 11.62 5.49
C GLU A 276 12.90 12.93 6.01
N GLU A 277 11.88 13.48 5.34
CA GLU A 277 11.28 14.78 5.73
C GLU A 277 10.18 14.67 6.81
N SER A 278 9.70 13.48 7.14
CA SER A 278 8.75 13.33 8.25
C SER A 278 9.51 12.93 9.53
N ARG A 279 9.38 13.74 10.59
CA ARG A 279 9.97 13.49 11.93
C ARG A 279 9.43 12.23 12.64
N GLU A 280 8.66 11.39 11.95
CA GLU A 280 8.17 10.11 12.41
C GLU A 280 8.50 9.04 11.36
N ALA A 281 9.76 8.61 11.28
CA ALA A 281 10.13 7.43 10.52
C ALA A 281 9.41 6.21 11.14
N ARG A 282 8.32 5.76 10.53
CA ARG A 282 7.65 4.51 10.89
C ARG A 282 8.20 3.41 9.99
N PHE A 283 8.97 2.52 10.59
CA PHE A 283 9.58 1.39 9.89
C PHE A 283 8.50 0.35 9.54
N ALA A 284 8.12 0.27 8.28
CA ALA A 284 7.42 -0.89 7.76
C ALA A 284 8.44 -2.04 7.63
N LEU A 285 8.45 -2.94 8.61
CA LEU A 285 9.33 -4.10 8.59
C LEU A 285 8.81 -5.15 7.60
N ASN A 286 9.29 -5.07 6.36
CA ASN A 286 9.18 -6.14 5.39
C ASN A 286 10.31 -7.15 5.64
N TYR A 287 9.95 -8.32 6.15
CA TYR A 287 10.88 -9.42 6.39
C TYR A 287 10.88 -10.39 5.20
N ALA A 288 12.02 -10.52 4.54
CA ALA A 288 12.30 -11.61 3.62
C ALA A 288 13.38 -12.52 4.23
N PHE A 289 13.03 -13.78 4.48
CA PHE A 289 13.98 -14.78 4.97
C PHE A 289 14.35 -15.72 3.85
N TYR A 290 15.65 -15.83 3.59
CA TYR A 290 16.19 -16.85 2.70
C TYR A 290 16.60 -18.05 3.54
N VAL A 291 15.87 -19.15 3.41
CA VAL A 291 16.16 -20.40 4.15
C VAL A 291 16.81 -21.40 3.20
N LYS A 292 17.98 -21.91 3.58
CA LYS A 292 18.60 -23.08 2.96
C LYS A 292 18.14 -24.33 3.68
N VAL A 293 17.62 -25.28 2.92
CA VAL A 293 17.29 -26.62 3.40
C VAL A 293 18.35 -27.57 2.88
N THR A 294 19.19 -28.11 3.77
CA THR A 294 20.20 -29.12 3.42
C THR A 294 19.66 -30.49 3.81
N MET A 295 19.36 -31.33 2.83
CA MET A 295 18.92 -32.71 3.07
C MET A 295 20.11 -33.55 3.51
N LEU A 296 19.99 -34.24 4.64
CA LEU A 296 21.03 -35.13 5.17
C LEU A 296 20.77 -36.60 4.83
N THR A 297 19.59 -36.90 4.28
CA THR A 297 19.21 -38.25 3.81
C THR A 297 18.41 -38.17 2.51
N ASP A 298 18.57 -39.17 1.64
CA ASP A 298 17.88 -39.24 0.34
C ASP A 298 16.44 -39.79 0.42
N ASN A 299 16.06 -40.36 1.57
CA ASN A 299 14.79 -41.10 1.72
C ASN A 299 13.57 -40.23 2.05
N ILE A 300 13.70 -38.90 2.00
CA ILE A 300 12.60 -38.00 2.31
C ILE A 300 11.92 -37.56 1.02
N ASN A 301 10.63 -37.87 0.91
CA ASN A 301 9.81 -37.31 -0.14
C ASN A 301 9.69 -35.79 0.06
N ARG A 302 10.38 -35.02 -0.79
CA ARG A 302 10.45 -33.55 -0.73
C ARG A 302 9.07 -32.89 -0.81
N ASP A 303 8.13 -33.48 -1.54
CA ASP A 303 6.78 -32.93 -1.73
C ASP A 303 5.93 -32.99 -0.44
N LYS A 304 6.36 -33.80 0.54
CA LYS A 304 5.72 -33.90 1.85
C LYS A 304 6.23 -32.85 2.85
N VAL A 305 7.35 -32.20 2.56
CA VAL A 305 7.89 -31.13 3.42
C VAL A 305 7.16 -29.83 3.07
N LYS A 306 6.23 -29.41 3.95
CA LYS A 306 5.48 -28.17 3.78
C LYS A 306 5.93 -27.15 4.81
N PHE A 307 6.41 -26.00 4.35
CA PHE A 307 6.67 -24.84 5.20
C PHE A 307 5.38 -24.03 5.28
N ARG A 308 4.94 -23.71 6.51
CA ARG A 308 3.82 -22.79 6.73
C ARG A 308 4.31 -21.61 7.56
N PRO A 309 4.12 -20.37 7.08
CA PRO A 309 4.35 -19.21 7.93
C PRO A 309 3.30 -19.21 9.04
N VAL A 310 3.73 -19.00 10.28
CA VAL A 310 2.83 -18.79 11.41
C VAL A 310 2.91 -17.32 11.78
N PHE A 311 1.75 -16.67 11.82
CA PHE A 311 1.62 -15.28 12.23
C PHE A 311 1.14 -15.27 13.69
N PHE A 312 1.96 -14.78 14.61
CA PHE A 312 1.51 -14.48 15.97
C PHE A 312 0.68 -13.19 15.95
N ARG A 313 -0.47 -13.20 16.62
CA ARG A 313 -1.29 -12.00 16.88
C ARG A 313 -0.68 -11.17 18.00
#